data_AF-A0A7R9VL28-F1
#
_entry.id   AF-A0A7R9VL28-F1
#
_cell.length_a   1.000
_cell.length_b   1.000
_cell.length_c   1.000
_cell.angle_alpha   90.00
_cell.angle_beta   90.00
_cell.angle_gamma   90.00
#
_symmetry.space_group_name_H-M   'P 1'
#
loop_
_entity.id
_entity.type
_entity.pdbx_description
1 polymer ?
#
loop_
_entity_poly.entity_id
_entity_poly.type
_entity_poly.pdbx_seq_one_letter_code
_entity_poly.pdbx_strand_id
1 'polypeptide(L)'
;LILSLLESTVPKQNAGPGGVLYRWTRQQRRNRRLGEAGMKEPMPEEKIKLLDGEGFVWDPPQEAWNTNFDKLVEFHRVHGHFNVSFESDKKLHRWVYNQREVYRKFREGKKTPMTLE
;
A
#
# COMPACT_ATOMS: atom_id res chain seq x y z
N LEU A 1 41.83 -7.12 28.41
CA LEU A 1 41.45 -5.71 28.15
C LEU A 1 41.12 -5.65 26.66
N ILE A 2 39.87 -5.74 26.22
CA ILE A 2 38.86 -4.68 26.32
C ILE A 2 37.47 -5.34 26.43
N LEU A 3 36.69 -4.87 27.40
CA LEU A 3 35.25 -5.07 27.48
C LEU A 3 34.56 -4.12 26.49
N SER A 4 33.69 -4.62 25.61
CA SER A 4 32.48 -3.93 25.16
C SER A 4 31.50 -4.98 24.61
N LEU A 5 30.50 -5.37 25.39
CA LEU A 5 29.10 -4.90 25.26
C LEU A 5 28.45 -5.41 23.96
N LEU A 6 27.73 -6.54 24.00
CA LEU A 6 26.27 -6.58 24.20
C LEU A 6 25.53 -5.51 23.37
N GLU A 7 24.98 -5.91 22.22
CA GLU A 7 23.52 -6.02 22.01
C GLU A 7 23.17 -6.55 20.60
N SER A 8 22.31 -7.58 20.58
CA SER A 8 21.27 -7.89 19.59
C SER A 8 21.68 -8.14 18.12
N THR A 9 21.81 -9.39 17.65
CA THR A 9 20.73 -10.31 17.19
C THR A 9 19.55 -9.66 16.44
N VAL A 10 19.73 -9.28 15.17
CA VAL A 10 18.65 -9.39 14.15
C VAL A 10 19.23 -9.72 12.77
N PRO A 11 19.04 -10.95 12.23
CA PRO A 11 19.30 -11.24 10.83
C PRO A 11 18.33 -10.42 9.95
N LYS A 12 18.86 -9.65 9.00
CA LYS A 12 18.04 -8.92 8.00
C LYS A 12 17.18 -9.93 7.23
N GLN A 13 15.88 -9.91 7.50
CA GLN A 13 14.86 -10.61 6.72
C GLN A 13 15.10 -10.28 5.24
N ASN A 14 15.53 -11.24 4.39
CA ASN A 14 15.43 -11.21 2.91
C ASN A 14 16.17 -12.35 2.15
N ALA A 15 16.60 -13.44 2.80
CA ALA A 15 17.34 -14.53 2.16
C ALA A 15 16.49 -15.78 1.82
N GLY A 16 15.16 -15.64 1.72
CA GLY A 16 14.25 -16.75 1.41
C GLY A 16 13.54 -16.60 0.05
N PRO A 17 12.88 -17.67 -0.46
CA PRO A 17 12.11 -17.64 -1.71
C PRO A 17 11.10 -16.48 -1.81
N GLY A 18 10.47 -16.12 -0.68
CA GLY A 18 9.56 -14.98 -0.60
C GLY A 18 10.21 -13.62 -0.90
N GLY A 19 11.50 -13.44 -0.55
CA GLY A 19 12.23 -12.21 -0.84
C GLY A 19 12.61 -12.07 -2.32
N VAL A 20 12.82 -13.19 -3.01
CA VAL A 20 13.04 -13.20 -4.48
C VAL A 20 11.75 -12.81 -5.21
N LEU A 21 10.63 -13.44 -4.86
CA LEU A 21 9.34 -13.14 -5.47
C LEU A 21 8.89 -11.70 -5.20
N TYR A 22 9.06 -11.20 -3.98
CA TYR A 22 8.76 -9.80 -3.65
C TYR A 22 9.56 -8.81 -4.52
N ARG A 23 10.86 -9.04 -4.70
CA ARG A 23 11.69 -8.19 -5.58
C ARG A 23 11.24 -8.26 -7.03
N TRP A 24 10.91 -9.47 -7.51
CA TRP A 24 10.43 -9.66 -8.87
C TRP A 24 9.09 -8.95 -9.13
N THR A 25 8.10 -9.10 -8.25
CA THR A 25 6.80 -8.41 -8.38
C THR A 25 6.95 -6.89 -8.34
N ARG A 26 7.81 -6.36 -7.46
CA ARG A 26 8.15 -4.92 -7.43
C ARG A 26 8.80 -4.47 -8.74
N GLN A 27 9.64 -5.30 -9.33
CA GLN A 27 10.28 -5.01 -10.61
C GLN A 27 9.25 -4.96 -11.76
N GLN A 28 8.27 -5.86 -11.78
CA GLN A 28 7.19 -5.83 -12.80
C GLN A 28 6.40 -4.52 -12.71
N ARG A 29 5.92 -4.14 -11.51
CA ARG A 29 5.20 -2.87 -11.31
C ARG A 29 6.01 -1.66 -11.75
N ARG A 30 7.31 -1.64 -11.42
CA ARG A 30 8.22 -0.56 -11.85
C ARG A 30 8.38 -0.52 -13.37
N ASN A 31 8.58 -1.67 -14.02
CA ASN A 31 8.76 -1.72 -15.46
C ASN A 31 7.51 -1.23 -16.19
N ARG A 32 6.31 -1.66 -15.78
CA ARG A 32 5.04 -1.20 -16.35
C ARG A 32 4.90 0.32 -16.23
N ARG A 33 5.04 0.85 -15.01
CA ARG A 33 4.92 2.29 -14.75
C ARG A 33 5.91 3.14 -15.54
N LEU A 34 7.17 2.68 -15.66
CA LEU A 34 8.16 3.40 -16.45
C LEU A 34 7.90 3.33 -17.95
N GLY A 35 7.32 2.21 -18.43
CA GLY A 35 6.86 2.07 -19.81
C GLY A 35 5.72 3.01 -20.14
N GLU A 36 4.68 3.04 -19.29
CA GLU A 36 3.53 3.96 -19.43
C GLU A 36 3.95 5.43 -19.36
N ALA A 37 5.00 5.75 -18.59
CA ALA A 37 5.57 7.10 -18.51
C ALA A 37 6.55 7.43 -19.65
N GLY A 38 6.79 6.53 -20.62
CA GLY A 38 7.75 6.72 -21.71
C GLY A 38 9.22 6.80 -21.27
N MET A 39 9.53 6.41 -20.03
CA MET A 39 10.88 6.46 -19.46
C MET A 39 11.67 5.16 -19.69
N LYS A 40 11.01 4.13 -20.23
CA LYS A 40 11.59 2.84 -20.55
C LYS A 40 10.76 2.17 -21.65
N GLU A 41 11.34 1.20 -22.35
CA GLU A 41 10.59 0.28 -23.19
C GLU A 41 9.37 -0.32 -22.44
N PRO A 42 8.18 -0.27 -23.06
CA PRO A 42 6.98 -0.88 -22.50
C PRO A 42 7.17 -2.36 -22.20
N MET A 43 6.45 -2.85 -21.19
CA MET A 43 6.38 -4.28 -20.98
C MET A 43 5.64 -4.94 -22.15
N PRO A 44 6.10 -6.12 -22.64
CA PRO A 44 5.37 -6.86 -23.66
C PRO A 44 3.93 -7.13 -23.23
N GLU A 45 2.99 -6.85 -24.12
CA GLU A 45 1.55 -6.97 -23.86
C GLU A 45 1.15 -8.38 -23.38
N GLU A 46 1.76 -9.41 -23.94
CA GLU A 46 1.54 -10.81 -23.54
C GLU A 46 1.85 -11.05 -22.06
N LYS A 47 2.90 -10.41 -21.51
CA LYS A 47 3.25 -10.54 -20.09
C LYS A 47 2.25 -9.83 -19.19
N ILE A 48 1.72 -8.69 -19.64
CA ILE A 48 0.68 -7.95 -18.92
C ILE A 48 -0.58 -8.82 -18.86
N LYS A 49 -1.03 -9.34 -20.01
CA LYS A 49 -2.21 -10.21 -20.10
C LYS A 49 -2.11 -11.47 -19.23
N LEU A 50 -0.95 -12.13 -19.22
CA LEU A 50 -0.72 -13.30 -18.36
C LEU A 50 -0.88 -12.95 -16.88
N LEU A 51 -0.33 -11.81 -16.44
CA LEU A 51 -0.43 -11.37 -15.05
C LEU A 51 -1.83 -10.89 -14.69
N ASP A 52 -2.51 -10.20 -15.60
CA ASP A 52 -3.89 -9.77 -15.43
C ASP A 52 -4.84 -10.97 -15.30
N GLY A 53 -4.62 -12.02 -16.09
CA GLY A 53 -5.40 -13.27 -16.02
C GLY A 53 -5.33 -13.97 -14.67
N GLU A 54 -4.23 -13.79 -13.93
CA GLU A 54 -4.04 -14.32 -12.57
C GLU A 54 -4.45 -13.31 -11.47
N GLY A 55 -5.04 -12.16 -11.83
CA GLY A 55 -5.44 -11.13 -10.88
C GLY A 55 -4.27 -10.38 -10.24
N PHE A 56 -3.16 -10.22 -10.96
CA PHE A 56 -1.98 -9.53 -10.44
C PHE A 56 -2.26 -8.06 -10.12
N VAL A 57 -2.08 -7.68 -8.85
CA VAL A 57 -2.27 -6.28 -8.40
C VAL A 57 -1.08 -5.41 -8.79
N TRP A 58 -1.30 -4.54 -9.78
CA TRP A 58 -0.31 -3.59 -10.29
C TRP A 58 -0.10 -2.38 -9.38
N ASP A 59 -1.16 -1.92 -8.71
CA ASP A 59 -1.12 -0.83 -7.74
C ASP A 59 -1.67 -1.28 -6.37
N PRO A 60 -0.85 -1.93 -5.53
CA PRO A 60 -1.27 -2.38 -4.20
C PRO A 60 -1.74 -1.26 -3.27
N PRO A 61 -1.11 -0.06 -3.27
CA PRO A 61 -1.66 1.09 -2.55
C PRO A 61 -3.08 1.44 -2.97
N GLN A 62 -3.38 1.54 -4.27
CA GLN A 62 -4.73 1.84 -4.75
C GLN A 62 -5.72 0.71 -4.40
N GLU A 63 -5.32 -0.54 -4.58
CA GLU A 63 -6.17 -1.70 -4.24
C GLU A 63 -6.51 -1.73 -2.74
N ALA A 64 -5.52 -1.46 -1.89
CA ALA A 64 -5.73 -1.35 -0.45
C ALA A 64 -6.63 -0.16 -0.09
N TRP A 65 -6.56 0.94 -0.84
CA TRP A 65 -7.47 2.08 -0.66
C TRP A 65 -8.89 1.70 -1.02
N ASN A 66 -9.12 1.12 -2.21
CA ASN A 66 -10.42 0.66 -2.69
C ASN A 66 -11.07 -0.31 -1.69
N THR A 67 -10.31 -1.32 -1.26
CA THR A 67 -10.78 -2.31 -0.29
C THR A 67 -11.24 -1.67 1.03
N ASN A 68 -10.51 -0.68 1.56
CA ASN A 68 -10.90 -0.02 2.80
C ASN A 68 -12.07 0.95 2.60
N PHE A 69 -12.16 1.58 1.43
CA PHE A 69 -13.29 2.42 1.06
C PHE A 69 -14.58 1.61 1.00
N ASP A 70 -14.57 0.45 0.32
CA ASP A 70 -15.74 -0.44 0.23
C ASP A 70 -16.20 -0.91 1.61
N LYS A 71 -15.24 -1.26 2.50
CA LYS A 71 -15.54 -1.59 3.90
C LYS A 71 -16.18 -0.43 4.66
N LEU A 72 -15.71 0.80 4.43
CA LEU A 72 -16.28 1.98 5.07
C LEU A 72 -17.71 2.26 4.58
N VAL A 73 -17.96 2.10 3.28
CA VAL A 73 -19.30 2.24 2.69
C VAL A 73 -20.25 1.20 3.28
N GLU A 74 -19.82 -0.05 3.37
CA GLU A 74 -20.62 -1.12 3.97
C GLU A 74 -20.87 -0.88 5.46
N PHE A 75 -19.85 -0.44 6.21
CA PHE A 75 -20.01 -0.05 7.61
C PHE A 75 -21.08 1.05 7.76
N HIS A 76 -21.03 2.08 6.91
CA HIS A 76 -22.03 3.15 6.92
C HIS A 76 -23.43 2.63 6.56
N ARG A 77 -23.56 1.72 5.60
CA ARG A 77 -24.83 1.11 5.23
C ARG A 77 -25.49 0.37 6.40
N VAL A 78 -24.70 -0.32 7.22
CA VAL A 78 -25.17 -1.10 8.37
C VAL A 78 -25.43 -0.24 9.61
N HIS A 79 -24.57 0.74 9.89
CA HIS A 79 -24.59 1.51 11.14
C HIS A 79 -25.15 2.93 11.02
N GLY A 80 -25.31 3.46 9.80
CA GLY A 80 -25.80 4.82 9.55
C GLY A 80 -24.79 5.94 9.86
N HIS A 81 -23.53 5.60 10.13
CA HIS A 81 -22.48 6.58 10.45
C HIS A 81 -21.08 6.06 10.08
N PHE A 82 -20.10 6.96 9.99
CA PHE A 82 -18.69 6.62 9.73
C PHE A 82 -17.83 6.51 11.00
N ASN A 83 -18.44 6.42 12.19
CA ASN A 83 -17.73 6.28 13.45
C ASN A 83 -17.36 4.80 13.70
N VAL A 84 -16.35 4.32 12.99
CA VAL A 84 -15.78 2.98 13.18
C VAL A 84 -15.09 2.95 14.54
N SER A 85 -15.51 2.06 15.44
CA SER A 85 -14.86 1.90 16.76
C SER A 85 -13.61 1.04 16.64
N PHE A 86 -12.62 1.28 17.49
CA PHE A 86 -11.40 0.47 17.49
C PHE A 86 -11.69 -1.02 17.75
N GLU A 87 -12.65 -1.34 18.62
CA GLU A 87 -12.97 -2.74 18.93
C GLU A 87 -13.72 -3.46 17.82
N SER A 88 -14.49 -2.74 16.98
CA SER A 88 -15.21 -3.35 15.85
C SER A 88 -14.27 -3.74 14.71
N ASP A 89 -13.41 -2.82 14.27
CA ASP A 89 -12.40 -3.07 13.24
C ASP A 89 -11.18 -2.16 13.45
N LYS A 90 -10.13 -2.73 14.05
CA LYS A 90 -8.86 -2.04 14.34
C LYS A 90 -8.12 -1.54 13.09
N LYS A 91 -8.33 -2.19 11.94
CA LYS A 91 -7.66 -1.82 10.69
C LYS A 91 -8.41 -0.67 10.03
N LEU A 92 -9.73 -0.81 9.89
CA LEU A 92 -10.57 0.23 9.30
C LEU A 92 -10.58 1.51 10.16
N HIS A 93 -10.66 1.38 11.49
CA HIS A 93 -10.54 2.52 12.41
C HIS A 93 -9.26 3.33 12.14
N ARG A 94 -8.09 2.67 12.09
CA ARG A 94 -6.81 3.34 11.80
C ARG A 94 -6.78 3.95 10.42
N TRP A 95 -7.34 3.28 9.42
CA TRP A 95 -7.41 3.81 8.06
C TRP A 95 -8.27 5.09 8.01
N VAL A 96 -9.47 5.08 8.60
CA VAL A 96 -10.36 6.26 8.69
C VAL A 96 -9.67 7.40 9.44
N TYR A 97 -9.01 7.09 10.57
CA TYR A 97 -8.24 8.07 11.33
C TYR A 97 -7.15 8.73 10.45
N ASN A 98 -6.40 7.92 9.69
CA ASN A 98 -5.38 8.44 8.78
C ASN A 98 -5.98 9.34 7.69
N GLN A 99 -7.14 8.99 7.12
CA GLN A 99 -7.82 9.86 6.14
C GLN A 99 -8.18 11.22 6.75
N ARG A 100 -8.72 11.24 7.98
CA ARG A 100 -9.05 12.47 8.71
C ARG A 100 -7.81 13.31 9.00
N GLU A 101 -6.71 12.69 9.41
CA GLU A 101 -5.43 13.37 9.68
C GLU A 101 -4.80 13.96 8.41
N VAL A 102 -4.87 13.23 7.30
CA VAL A 102 -4.42 13.74 6.00
C VAL A 102 -5.24 14.96 5.60
N TYR A 103 -6.57 14.89 5.70
CA TYR A 103 -7.44 16.02 5.39
C TYR A 103 -7.18 17.22 6.32
N ARG A 104 -7.01 17.01 7.62
CA ARG A 104 -6.68 18.07 8.57
C ARG A 104 -5.37 18.78 8.20
N LYS A 105 -4.31 18.01 7.92
CA LYS A 105 -3.01 18.56 7.49
C LYS A 105 -3.13 19.33 6.17
N PHE A 106 -3.90 18.81 5.22
CA PHE A 106 -4.19 19.49 3.96
C PHE A 106 -4.86 20.85 4.21
N ARG A 107 -5.87 20.89 5.09
CA ARG A 107 -6.55 22.14 5.50
C ARG A 107 -5.64 23.13 6.21
N GLU A 108 -4.58 22.66 6.86
CA GLU A 108 -3.53 23.48 7.48
C GLU A 108 -2.44 23.94 6.49
N GLY A 109 -2.58 23.65 5.19
CA GLY A 109 -1.59 23.98 4.17
C GLY A 109 -0.31 23.14 4.24
N LYS A 110 -0.32 22.04 5.00
CA LYS A 110 0.82 21.13 5.08
C LYS A 110 0.86 20.23 3.86
N LYS A 111 2.08 19.82 3.45
CA LYS A 111 2.27 18.88 2.35
C LYS A 111 1.62 17.53 2.69
N THR A 112 0.69 17.10 1.85
CA THR A 112 -0.02 15.81 1.97
C THR A 112 -0.12 15.11 0.61
N PRO A 113 -0.37 13.79 0.59
CA PRO A 113 -0.70 13.08 -0.66
C PRO A 113 -2.04 13.50 -1.28
N MET A 114 -2.92 14.14 -0.49
CA MET A 114 -4.19 14.69 -0.96
C MET A 114 -3.92 15.92 -1.84
N THR A 115 -4.29 15.82 -3.11
CA THR A 115 -4.34 16.93 -4.08
C THR A 115 -5.80 17.32 -4.30
N LEU A 116 -6.08 18.62 -4.45
CA LEU A 116 -7.36 19.06 -5.03
C LEU A 116 -7.30 18.74 -6.51
N GLU A 117 -8.18 17.86 -6.99
CA GLU A 117 -8.50 17.77 -8.41
C GLU A 117 -9.49 18.88 -8.79
#